data_AF-A5CZZ8-F1
#
_entry.id   AF-A5CZZ8-F1
#
_cell.length_a   1.000
_cell.length_b   1.000
_cell.length_c   1.000
_cell.angle_alpha   90.00
_cell.angle_beta   90.00
_cell.angle_gamma   90.00
#
_symmetry.space_group_name_H-M   'P 1'
#
loop_
_entity.id
_entity.type
_entity.pdbx_description
1 polymer ?
#
loop_
_entity_poly.entity_id
_entity_poly.type
_entity_poly.pdbx_seq_one_letter_code
_entity_poly.pdbx_strand_id
1 'polypeptide(L)'
;MIHVPRPDHLLIRDQLLKSTYRESDPNRRVIAICRRAEEMRRRRPGQDETLKRACFHACLEAVKAGRGAVERKKERAEGRPPV
;
A
#
# COMPACT_ATOMS: atom_id res chain seq x y z
N MET A 1 -2.71 -12.41 27.86
CA MET A 1 -2.78 -11.93 26.46
C MET A 1 -1.48 -11.21 26.16
N ILE A 2 -0.62 -11.74 25.28
CA ILE A 2 0.69 -11.14 24.98
C ILE A 2 0.46 -10.03 23.95
N HIS A 3 0.65 -8.77 24.35
CA HIS A 3 0.62 -7.63 23.46
C HIS A 3 1.97 -7.58 22.72
N VAL A 4 2.06 -8.22 21.55
CA VAL A 4 3.26 -8.12 20.72
C VAL A 4 3.23 -6.75 20.03
N PRO A 5 4.13 -5.81 20.36
CA PRO A 5 4.16 -4.51 19.72
C PRO A 5 4.40 -4.72 18.23
N ARG A 6 3.50 -4.22 17.39
CA ARG A 6 3.71 -4.22 15.94
C ARG A 6 4.86 -3.26 15.63
N PRO A 7 5.83 -3.66 14.79
CA PRO A 7 6.87 -2.77 14.32
C PRO A 7 6.27 -1.46 13.76
N ASP A 8 6.84 -0.30 14.13
CA ASP A 8 6.37 1.03 13.69
C ASP A 8 6.22 1.15 12.17
N HIS A 9 7.11 0.51 11.39
CA HIS A 9 7.03 0.53 9.93
C HIS A 9 5.76 -0.15 9.38
N LEU A 10 5.21 -1.16 10.07
CA LEU A 10 3.96 -1.80 9.66
C LEU A 10 2.75 -0.90 9.93
N LEU A 11 2.77 -0.16 11.04
CA LEU A 11 1.71 0.80 11.38
C LEU A 11 1.66 1.95 10.37
N ILE A 12 2.84 2.51 10.02
CA ILE A 12 2.95 3.56 9.00
C ILE A 12 2.51 3.04 7.62
N ARG A 13 2.91 1.82 7.25
CA ARG A 13 2.49 1.18 5.99
C ARG A 13 0.97 1.05 5.92
N ASP A 14 0.34 0.50 6.96
CA ASP A 14 -1.13 0.38 7.02
C ASP A 14 -1.82 1.74 6.94
N GLN A 15 -1.26 2.76 7.57
CA GLN A 15 -1.78 4.13 7.49
C GLN A 15 -1.68 4.70 6.07
N LEU A 16 -0.55 4.50 5.39
CA LEU A 16 -0.35 4.88 3.99
C LEU A 16 -1.36 4.18 3.07
N LEU A 17 -1.52 2.86 3.20
CA LEU A 17 -2.45 2.06 2.41
C LEU A 17 -3.91 2.45 2.66
N LYS A 18 -4.29 2.69 3.93
CA LYS A 18 -5.62 3.18 4.30
C LYS A 18 -5.85 4.59 3.77
N SER A 19 -4.90 5.51 3.87
CA SER A 19 -5.09 6.88 3.38
C SER A 19 -5.30 6.99 1.87
N THR A 20 -4.88 5.96 1.12
CA THR A 20 -4.92 5.91 -0.34
C THR A 20 -5.91 4.87 -0.88
N TYR A 21 -6.77 4.30 -0.03
CA TYR A 21 -7.69 3.22 -0.42
C TYR A 21 -8.70 3.64 -1.51
N ARG A 22 -9.02 4.94 -1.58
CA ARG A 22 -9.99 5.49 -2.53
C ARG A 22 -9.46 5.51 -3.96
N GLU A 23 -8.15 5.45 -4.15
CA GLU A 23 -7.52 5.40 -5.47
C GLU A 23 -7.64 3.98 -6.04
N SER A 24 -8.53 3.80 -7.03
CA SER A 24 -8.76 2.52 -7.69
C SER A 24 -7.67 2.18 -8.71
N ASP A 25 -7.02 3.19 -9.30
CA ASP A 25 -5.90 2.99 -10.21
C ASP A 25 -4.60 2.74 -9.41
N PRO A 26 -3.90 1.62 -9.63
CA PRO A 26 -2.73 1.27 -8.85
C PRO A 26 -1.57 2.25 -9.03
N ASN A 27 -1.39 2.84 -10.22
CA ASN A 27 -0.32 3.79 -10.49
C ASN A 27 -0.57 5.13 -9.79
N ARG A 28 -1.80 5.65 -9.84
CA ARG A 28 -2.23 6.83 -9.09
C ARG A 28 -2.13 6.59 -7.58
N ARG A 29 -2.49 5.40 -7.12
CA ARG A 29 -2.37 5.01 -5.72
C ARG A 29 -0.92 5.04 -5.22
N VAL A 30 0.04 4.57 -6.01
CA VAL A 30 1.48 4.69 -5.69
C VAL A 30 1.90 6.15 -5.54
N ILE A 31 1.50 7.03 -6.47
CA ILE A 31 1.82 8.47 -6.38
C ILE A 31 1.21 9.08 -5.11
N ALA A 32 -0.03 8.73 -4.78
CA ALA A 32 -0.69 9.19 -3.55
C ALA A 32 0.04 8.71 -2.29
N ILE A 33 0.54 7.46 -2.27
CA ILE A 33 1.31 6.90 -1.16
C ILE A 33 2.61 7.69 -0.99
N CYS A 34 3.36 7.94 -2.07
CA CYS A 34 4.61 8.70 -2.02
C CYS A 34 4.39 10.13 -1.49
N ARG A 35 3.36 10.83 -1.98
CA ARG A 35 3.01 12.17 -1.48
C ARG A 35 2.67 12.16 0.01
N ARG A 36 1.91 11.16 0.46
CA ARG A 36 1.54 11.02 1.86
C ARG A 36 2.73 10.70 2.76
N ALA A 37 3.65 9.87 2.27
CA ALA A 37 4.90 9.58 2.97
C ALA A 37 5.73 10.86 3.13
N GLU A 38 5.86 11.69 2.09
CA GLU A 38 6.57 12.97 2.20
C GLU A 38 5.94 13.91 3.26
N GLU A 39 4.62 14.02 3.31
CA GLU A 39 3.94 14.80 4.35
C GLU A 39 4.24 14.27 5.76
N MET A 40 4.26 12.94 5.94
CA MET A 40 4.63 12.32 7.22
C MET A 40 6.08 12.59 7.60
N ARG A 41 7.00 12.58 6.62
CA ARG A 41 8.41 12.91 6.83
C ARG A 41 8.57 14.32 7.40
N ARG A 42 7.85 15.30 6.83
CA ARG A 42 7.88 16.69 7.28
C ARG A 42 7.34 16.84 8.72
N ARG A 43 6.36 16.03 9.11
CA ARG A 43 5.73 16.06 10.44
C ARG A 43 6.49 15.29 11.51
N ARG A 44 7.30 14.30 11.12
CA ARG A 44 8.05 13.42 12.03
C ARG A 44 9.50 13.29 11.59
N PRO A 45 10.31 14.36 11.76
CA PRO A 45 11.75 14.27 11.51
C PRO A 45 12.37 13.19 12.42
N GLY A 46 13.22 12.33 11.85
CA GLY A 46 13.93 11.26 12.59
C GLY A 46 13.43 9.82 12.35
N GLN A 47 12.33 9.62 11.61
CA GLN A 47 11.83 8.28 11.23
C GLN A 47 12.06 7.94 9.74
N ASP A 48 13.06 8.55 9.11
CA ASP A 48 13.30 8.47 7.66
C ASP A 48 13.40 7.02 7.15
N GLU A 49 14.15 6.15 7.82
CA GLU A 49 14.35 4.77 7.36
C GLU A 49 13.10 3.90 7.52
N THR A 50 12.42 4.02 8.66
CA THR A 50 11.13 3.37 8.95
C THR A 50 10.07 3.76 7.92
N LEU A 51 10.00 5.05 7.59
CA LEU A 51 9.07 5.61 6.62
C LEU A 51 9.40 5.17 5.18
N LYS A 52 10.68 5.13 4.80
CA LYS A 52 11.12 4.61 3.50
C LYS A 52 10.72 3.15 3.31
N ARG A 53 10.98 2.29 4.31
CA ARG A 53 10.56 0.88 4.28
C ARG A 53 9.05 0.74 4.20
N ALA A 54 8.31 1.49 5.02
CA ALA A 54 6.86 1.48 5.02
C ALA A 54 6.28 1.93 3.67
N CYS A 55 6.82 3.00 3.08
CA CYS A 55 6.43 3.51 1.77
C CYS A 55 6.68 2.47 0.66
N PHE A 56 7.86 1.86 0.65
CA PHE A 56 8.20 0.81 -0.32
C PHE A 56 7.21 -0.36 -0.26
N HIS A 57 6.94 -0.90 0.93
CA HIS A 57 5.97 -1.98 1.09
C HIS A 57 4.54 -1.57 0.72
N ALA A 58 4.12 -0.34 1.07
CA ALA A 58 2.81 0.16 0.70
C ALA A 58 2.66 0.28 -0.83
N CYS A 59 3.69 0.77 -1.54
CA CYS A 59 3.68 0.82 -3.00
C CYS A 59 3.61 -0.57 -3.64
N LEU A 60 4.37 -1.54 -3.11
CA LEU A 60 4.31 -2.93 -3.58
C LEU A 60 2.91 -3.53 -3.41
N GLU A 61 2.28 -3.32 -2.26
CA GLU A 61 0.93 -3.83 -1.97
C GLU A 61 -0.12 -3.15 -2.88
N ALA A 62 0.01 -1.86 -3.15
CA ALA A 62 -0.87 -1.14 -4.08
C ALA A 62 -0.79 -1.72 -5.51
N VAL A 63 0.42 -2.05 -5.97
CA VAL A 63 0.63 -2.67 -7.29
C VAL A 63 0.16 -4.12 -7.32
N LYS A 64 0.40 -4.91 -6.27
CA LYS A 64 -0.12 -6.29 -6.16
C LYS A 64 -1.64 -6.35 -6.17
N ALA A 65 -2.30 -5.44 -5.44
CA ALA A 65 -3.76 -5.30 -5.49
C ALA A 65 -4.25 -4.98 -6.91
N GLY A 66 -3.50 -4.15 -7.66
CA GLY A 66 -3.75 -3.89 -9.07
C GLY A 66 -3.58 -5.13 -9.96
N ARG A 67 -2.51 -5.90 -9.79
CA ARG A 67 -2.27 -7.15 -10.57
C ARG A 67 -3.36 -8.19 -10.33
N GLY A 68 -3.75 -8.42 -9.08
CA GLY A 68 -4.85 -9.35 -8.76
C GLY A 68 -6.21 -8.90 -9.31
N ALA A 69 -6.42 -7.60 -9.53
CA ALA A 69 -7.61 -7.08 -10.19
C ALA A 69 -7.55 -7.22 -11.72
N VAL A 70 -6.36 -7.13 -12.32
CA VAL A 70 -6.14 -7.35 -13.76
C VAL A 70 -6.29 -8.82 -14.13
N GLU A 71 -5.76 -9.75 -13.33
CA GLU A 71 -5.94 -11.20 -13.57
C GLU A 71 -7.43 -11.60 -13.49
N ARG A 72 -8.17 -11.13 -12.48
CA ARG A 72 -9.63 -11.39 -12.38
C ARG A 72 -10.44 -10.77 -13.52
N LYS A 73 -10.02 -9.61 -14.04
CA LYS A 73 -10.65 -9.00 -15.24
C LYS A 73 -10.37 -9.83 -16.47
N LYS A 74 -9.16 -10.39 -16.60
CA LYS A 74 -8.79 -11.27 -17.70
C LYS A 74 -9.56 -12.59 -17.64
N GLU A 75 -9.66 -13.23 -16.48
CA GLU A 75 -10.49 -14.44 -16.27
C GLU A 75 -11.97 -14.21 -16.56
N ARG A 76 -12.55 -13.07 -16.13
CA ARG A 76 -13.93 -12.70 -16.47
C ARG A 76 -14.14 -12.40 -17.95
N ALA A 77 -13.17 -11.82 -18.63
CA ALA A 77 -13.23 -11.55 -20.07
C ALA A 77 -13.06 -12.83 -20.91
N GLU A 78 -12.33 -13.82 -20.41
CA GLU A 78 -12.11 -15.11 -21.07
C GLU A 78 -13.14 -16.20 -20.69
N GLY A 79 -14.11 -15.90 -19.83
CA GLY A 79 -15.26 -16.77 -19.56
C GLY A 79 -14.92 -18.13 -18.92
N ARG A 80 -13.74 -18.32 -18.33
CA ARG A 80 -13.42 -19.54 -17.59
C ARG A 80 -13.96 -19.46 -16.16
N PRO A 81 -14.74 -20.45 -15.70
CA PRO A 81 -15.13 -20.50 -14.29
C PRO A 81 -13.89 -20.78 -13.42
N PRO A 82 -13.86 -20.26 -12.18
CA PRO A 82 -12.81 -20.58 -11.23
C PRO A 82 -12.84 -22.09 -10.93
N VAL A 83 -11.67 -22.74 -10.98
CA VAL A 83 -11.47 -24.12 -10.51
C VAL A 83 -11.26 -24.16 -9.00
#